data_AF-A0A954VL98-F1
#
_entry.id   AF-A0A954VL98-F1
#
_cell.length_a   1.000
_cell.length_b   1.000
_cell.length_c   1.000
_cell.angle_alpha   90.00
_cell.angle_beta   90.00
_cell.angle_gamma   90.00
#
_symmetry.space_group_name_H-M   'P 1'
#
loop_
_entity.id
_entity.type
_entity.pdbx_description
1 polymer ?
#
loop_
_entity_poly.entity_id
_entity_poly.type
_entity_poly.pdbx_seq_one_letter_code
_entity_poly.pdbx_strand_id
1 'polypeptide(L)'
;MATRNQRLVIAICFCVVSFLVIMQMFAARENARKMASQNNLKQLALAVLNYESAYRKLPAETYLNPWKQPLHGVIGRMMSFMESSDWYSRAEFSLLWSSPLNHYLYCDSIPWCVRPGCDELYESAGWGSTHYACNPNVFLINQEVSLSKVSQGGGQSFLFGELAGNYRPWGYPWLARELRWPINSDKSSYGGWTNGAYFCLLNGKVQWMNNACAKEVIESLSGNGSEVADDRTETESPNFHFHRQTRYELSIIAEETALPQKGGPRIYIFSRTSDGKPEAVEFSGVFASNTDFEFDKLGREWPEIKVLRLANCDMDEELAKWIEPLHHLEVLQIRRLKLTPEVATTLRKLVSLKTLLGQFDQAIVRDLQAILPACEILAL
;
A
#
# COMPACT_ATOMS: atom_id res chain seq x y z
N MET A 1 20.39 52.11 -35.05
CA MET A 1 21.14 51.00 -34.43
C MET A 1 21.45 51.36 -32.99
N ALA A 2 21.08 50.53 -32.01
CA ALA A 2 21.45 50.77 -30.61
C ALA A 2 22.98 50.78 -30.45
N THR A 3 23.52 51.71 -29.67
CA THR A 3 24.97 51.82 -29.39
C THR A 3 25.45 50.57 -28.62
N ARG A 4 26.76 50.29 -28.65
CA ARG A 4 27.36 49.14 -27.94
C ARG A 4 26.94 49.11 -26.45
N ASN A 5 26.90 50.29 -25.82
CA ASN A 5 26.49 50.44 -24.42
C ASN A 5 24.99 50.19 -24.24
N GLN A 6 24.13 50.65 -25.18
CA GLN A 6 22.70 50.35 -25.14
C GLN A 6 22.42 48.85 -25.30
N ARG A 7 23.13 48.15 -26.19
CA ARG A 7 22.99 46.69 -26.35
C ARG A 7 23.42 45.94 -25.08
N LEU A 8 24.49 46.41 -24.42
CA LEU A 8 24.96 45.84 -23.16
C LEU A 8 23.93 46.04 -22.04
N VAL A 9 23.37 47.23 -21.89
CA VAL A 9 22.33 47.52 -20.88
C VAL A 9 21.09 46.66 -21.13
N ILE A 10 20.64 46.54 -22.37
CA ILE A 10 19.50 45.68 -22.73
C ILE A 10 19.79 44.22 -22.36
N ALA A 11 20.96 43.70 -22.71
CA ALA A 11 21.35 42.33 -22.37
C ALA A 11 21.38 42.09 -20.86
N ILE A 12 21.97 43.02 -20.08
CA ILE A 12 21.99 42.94 -18.61
C ILE A 12 20.56 42.95 -18.05
N CYS A 13 19.69 43.84 -18.52
CA CYS A 13 18.29 43.89 -18.10
C CYS A 13 17.56 42.57 -18.38
N PHE A 14 17.73 41.99 -19.58
CA PHE A 14 17.13 40.69 -19.91
C PHE A 14 17.65 39.57 -19.01
N CYS A 15 18.96 39.53 -18.73
CA CYS A 15 19.55 38.53 -17.82
C CYS A 15 18.99 38.66 -16.40
N VAL A 16 18.92 39.89 -15.86
CA VAL A 16 18.40 40.14 -14.51
C VAL A 16 16.92 39.77 -14.42
N VAL A 17 16.08 40.20 -15.37
CA VAL A 17 14.65 39.85 -15.38
C VAL A 17 14.45 38.34 -15.50
N SER A 18 15.18 37.68 -16.41
CA SER A 18 15.08 36.23 -16.58
C SER A 18 15.50 35.48 -15.32
N PHE A 19 16.59 35.89 -14.67
CA PHE A 19 17.05 35.30 -13.42
C PHE A 19 16.01 35.44 -12.29
N LEU A 20 15.42 36.62 -12.12
CA LEU A 20 14.38 36.86 -11.13
C LEU A 20 13.14 35.99 -11.38
N VAL A 21 12.67 35.90 -12.62
CA VAL A 21 11.51 35.06 -12.98
C VAL A 21 11.79 33.58 -12.68
N ILE A 22 12.98 33.09 -13.03
CA ILE A 22 13.39 31.70 -12.76
C ILE A 22 13.39 31.41 -11.25
N MET A 23 13.94 32.30 -10.43
CA MET A 23 13.93 32.15 -8.96
C MET A 23 12.51 32.09 -8.40
N GLN A 24 11.62 32.95 -8.88
CA GLN A 24 10.21 32.94 -8.47
C GLN A 24 9.50 31.65 -8.89
N MET A 25 9.81 31.10 -10.07
CA MET A 25 9.26 29.81 -10.50
C MET A 25 9.69 28.65 -9.59
N PHE A 26 10.94 28.64 -9.11
CA PHE A 26 11.40 27.62 -8.16
C PHE A 26 10.68 27.73 -6.82
N ALA A 27 10.54 28.94 -6.27
CA ALA A 27 9.78 29.17 -5.04
C ALA A 27 8.30 28.77 -5.18
N ALA A 28 7.67 29.08 -6.33
CA ALA A 28 6.30 28.68 -6.61
C ALA A 28 6.13 27.15 -6.68
N ARG A 29 7.07 26.43 -7.32
CA ARG A 29 7.05 24.96 -7.37
C ARG A 29 7.20 24.33 -5.99
N GLU A 30 8.09 24.87 -5.17
CA GLU A 30 8.27 24.38 -3.80
C GLU A 30 7.02 24.60 -2.94
N ASN A 31 6.40 25.78 -3.05
CA ASN A 31 5.12 26.05 -2.39
C ASN A 31 4.00 25.13 -2.89
N ALA A 32 3.96 24.84 -4.19
CA ALA A 32 3.01 23.88 -4.76
C ALA A 32 3.20 22.47 -4.19
N ARG A 33 4.44 22.01 -4.03
CA ARG A 33 4.75 20.71 -3.40
C ARG A 33 4.30 20.67 -1.95
N LYS A 34 4.56 21.73 -1.18
CA LYS A 34 4.09 21.86 0.21
C LYS A 34 2.57 21.85 0.30
N MET A 35 1.87 22.56 -0.58
CA MET A 35 0.41 22.56 -0.64
C MET A 35 -0.15 21.16 -0.95
N ALA A 36 0.45 20.46 -1.92
CA ALA A 36 0.07 19.11 -2.26
C ALA A 36 0.33 18.13 -1.09
N SER A 37 1.45 18.24 -0.38
CA SER A 37 1.72 17.44 0.82
C SER A 37 0.71 17.69 1.94
N GLN A 38 0.35 18.96 2.17
CA GLN A 38 -0.73 19.29 3.12
C GLN A 38 -2.07 18.68 2.70
N ASN A 39 -2.35 18.60 1.39
CA ASN A 39 -3.55 17.95 0.88
C ASN A 39 -3.52 16.44 1.13
N ASN A 40 -2.37 15.77 0.96
CA ASN A 40 -2.19 14.35 1.27
C ASN A 40 -2.48 14.06 2.75
N LEU A 41 -1.93 14.88 3.66
CA LEU A 41 -2.24 14.81 5.10
C LEU A 41 -3.74 15.02 5.41
N LYS A 42 -4.40 15.94 4.71
CA LYS A 42 -5.85 16.15 4.85
C LYS A 42 -6.66 14.95 4.36
N GLN A 43 -6.24 14.30 3.27
CA GLN A 43 -6.90 13.09 2.77
C GLN A 43 -6.77 11.95 3.78
N LEU A 44 -5.58 11.73 4.35
CA LEU A 44 -5.37 10.75 5.43
C LEU A 44 -6.29 11.03 6.62
N ALA A 45 -6.37 12.29 7.06
CA ALA A 45 -7.24 12.66 8.17
C ALA A 45 -8.73 12.49 7.85
N LEU A 46 -9.16 12.85 6.64
CA LEU A 46 -10.53 12.64 6.20
C LEU A 46 -10.89 11.16 6.21
N ALA A 47 -10.00 10.27 5.77
CA ALA A 47 -10.24 8.84 5.82
C ALA A 47 -10.31 8.30 7.24
N VAL A 48 -9.45 8.77 8.16
CA VAL A 48 -9.54 8.44 9.59
C VAL A 48 -10.91 8.84 10.15
N LEU A 49 -11.37 10.06 9.86
CA LEU A 49 -12.65 10.57 10.36
C LEU A 49 -13.85 9.84 9.72
N ASN A 50 -13.75 9.46 8.45
CA ASN A 50 -14.77 8.66 7.79
C ASN A 50 -14.84 7.23 8.35
N TYR A 51 -13.67 6.62 8.61
CA TYR A 51 -13.58 5.33 9.28
C TYR A 51 -14.22 5.40 10.68
N GLU A 52 -13.90 6.45 11.45
CA GLU A 52 -14.49 6.68 12.77
C GLU A 52 -16.01 6.89 12.70
N SER A 53 -16.49 7.66 11.73
CA SER A 53 -17.93 7.85 11.53
C SER A 53 -18.65 6.53 11.25
N ALA A 54 -18.04 5.65 10.44
CA ALA A 54 -18.59 4.35 10.06
C ALA A 54 -18.54 3.31 11.18
N TYR A 55 -17.41 3.21 11.90
CA TYR A 55 -17.16 2.14 12.88
C TYR A 55 -17.22 2.60 14.34
N ARG A 56 -17.40 3.90 14.59
CA ARG A 56 -17.42 4.57 15.91
C ARG A 56 -16.13 4.40 16.71
N LYS A 57 -15.03 4.10 16.01
CA LYS A 57 -13.69 3.89 16.55
C LYS A 57 -12.64 4.30 15.52
N LEU A 58 -11.48 4.73 15.99
CA LEU A 58 -10.29 4.92 15.18
C LEU A 58 -9.74 3.55 14.75
N PRO A 59 -9.14 3.46 13.55
CA PRO A 59 -8.50 2.23 13.11
C PRO A 59 -7.31 1.91 14.02
N ALA A 60 -7.02 0.62 14.18
CA ALA A 60 -5.78 0.18 14.81
C ALA A 60 -4.57 0.52 13.92
N GLU A 61 -3.40 0.71 14.55
CA GLU A 61 -2.11 0.80 13.85
C GLU A 61 -1.85 -0.49 13.07
N THR A 62 -1.92 -1.60 13.79
CA THR A 62 -1.61 -2.96 13.33
C THR A 62 -2.77 -3.88 13.68
N TYR A 63 -3.22 -4.68 12.72
CA TYR A 63 -4.16 -5.78 12.95
C TYR A 63 -3.39 -7.09 12.99
N LEU A 64 -3.56 -7.87 14.06
CA LEU A 64 -2.86 -9.13 14.26
C LEU A 64 -3.84 -10.30 14.20
N ASN A 65 -3.38 -11.45 13.70
CA ASN A 65 -4.12 -12.69 13.82
C ASN A 65 -3.93 -13.32 15.23
N PRO A 66 -4.64 -14.42 15.58
CA PRO A 66 -4.48 -15.07 16.88
C PRO A 66 -3.06 -15.55 17.20
N TRP A 67 -2.21 -15.72 16.19
CA TRP A 67 -0.79 -16.10 16.32
C TRP A 67 0.16 -14.89 16.38
N LYS A 68 -0.36 -13.67 16.60
CA LYS A 68 0.38 -12.40 16.62
C LYS A 68 1.11 -12.07 15.31
N GLN A 69 0.69 -12.63 14.18
CA GLN A 69 1.25 -12.29 12.88
C GLN A 69 0.51 -11.10 12.26
N PRO A 70 1.21 -10.24 11.50
CA PRO A 70 0.64 -8.98 11.03
C PRO A 70 -0.25 -9.15 9.81
N LEU A 71 -1.55 -8.93 10.00
CA LEU A 71 -2.54 -8.92 8.93
C LEU A 71 -2.42 -7.64 8.11
N HIS A 72 -2.68 -6.47 8.69
CA HIS A 72 -2.73 -5.20 7.94
C HIS A 72 -2.35 -3.99 8.79
N GLY A 73 -1.87 -2.95 8.12
CA GLY A 73 -1.62 -1.64 8.73
C GLY A 73 -2.78 -0.66 8.61
N VAL A 74 -2.66 0.44 9.34
CA VAL A 74 -3.62 1.54 9.39
C VAL A 74 -4.00 2.06 8.00
N ILE A 75 -3.03 2.31 7.11
CA ILE A 75 -3.30 2.82 5.75
C ILE A 75 -4.10 1.78 4.96
N GLY A 76 -3.66 0.52 4.95
CA GLY A 76 -4.37 -0.58 4.28
C GLY A 76 -5.82 -0.72 4.72
N ARG A 77 -6.12 -0.50 6.01
CA ARG A 77 -7.48 -0.59 6.56
C ARG A 77 -8.34 0.63 6.29
N MET A 78 -7.73 1.78 6.04
CA MET A 78 -8.42 3.01 5.66
C MET A 78 -8.59 3.18 4.15
N MET A 79 -8.02 2.29 3.33
CA MET A 79 -8.02 2.44 1.86
C MET A 79 -9.41 2.69 1.25
N SER A 80 -10.47 2.03 1.78
CA SER A 80 -11.85 2.24 1.32
C SER A 80 -12.41 3.64 1.57
N PHE A 81 -11.79 4.41 2.48
CA PHE A 81 -12.17 5.78 2.82
C PHE A 81 -11.24 6.83 2.22
N MET A 82 -10.12 6.42 1.63
CA MET A 82 -9.17 7.29 0.94
C MET A 82 -9.61 7.53 -0.50
N GLU A 83 -9.94 6.45 -1.20
CA GLU A 83 -10.36 6.46 -2.60
C GLU A 83 -11.41 5.36 -2.82
N SER A 84 -12.31 5.54 -3.78
CA SER A 84 -13.14 4.47 -4.33
C SER A 84 -12.30 3.52 -5.19
N SER A 85 -11.19 3.01 -4.64
CA SER A 85 -10.22 2.21 -5.36
C SER A 85 -10.64 0.73 -5.37
N ASP A 86 -10.48 0.07 -6.52
CA ASP A 86 -10.66 -1.38 -6.65
C ASP A 86 -9.73 -2.17 -5.71
N TRP A 87 -8.69 -1.52 -5.16
CA TRP A 87 -7.77 -2.07 -4.18
C TRP A 87 -8.47 -2.78 -3.02
N TYR A 88 -9.45 -2.13 -2.38
CA TYR A 88 -10.09 -2.69 -1.19
C TYR A 88 -10.88 -3.97 -1.50
N SER A 89 -11.46 -4.06 -2.71
CA SER A 89 -12.16 -5.28 -3.16
C SER A 89 -11.21 -6.44 -3.45
N ARG A 90 -9.92 -6.15 -3.68
CA ARG A 90 -8.88 -7.13 -3.98
C ARG A 90 -8.12 -7.54 -2.72
N ALA A 91 -7.96 -6.66 -1.73
CA ALA A 91 -7.24 -6.99 -0.51
C ALA A 91 -7.91 -8.14 0.24
N GLU A 92 -7.13 -9.16 0.60
CA GLU A 92 -7.61 -10.25 1.43
C GLU A 92 -7.24 -9.98 2.89
N PHE A 93 -8.20 -9.43 3.65
CA PHE A 93 -7.98 -8.94 5.01
C PHE A 93 -7.76 -10.03 6.06
N SER A 94 -8.05 -11.29 5.70
CA SER A 94 -7.82 -12.45 6.56
C SER A 94 -6.37 -12.96 6.54
N LEU A 95 -5.55 -12.45 5.62
CA LEU A 95 -4.17 -12.89 5.42
C LEU A 95 -3.17 -11.85 5.85
N LEU A 96 -1.91 -12.28 5.92
CA LEU A 96 -0.79 -11.38 6.15
C LEU A 96 -0.72 -10.34 5.02
N TRP A 97 -0.35 -9.11 5.37
CA TRP A 97 -0.11 -8.04 4.40
C TRP A 97 0.98 -8.44 3.40
N SER A 98 1.93 -9.26 3.87
CA SER A 98 3.05 -9.78 3.11
C SER A 98 2.78 -11.11 2.41
N SER A 99 1.56 -11.67 2.52
CA SER A 99 1.21 -12.87 1.77
C SER A 99 1.34 -12.60 0.27
N PRO A 100 1.66 -13.59 -0.58
CA PRO A 100 1.83 -13.31 -2.00
C PRO A 100 0.54 -12.78 -2.67
N LEU A 101 -0.66 -13.10 -2.12
CA LEU A 101 -1.93 -12.51 -2.55
C LEU A 101 -2.06 -11.01 -2.27
N ASN A 102 -1.45 -10.52 -1.19
CA ASN A 102 -1.51 -9.11 -0.82
C ASN A 102 -0.25 -8.35 -1.27
N HIS A 103 0.86 -9.05 -1.52
CA HIS A 103 2.15 -8.44 -1.82
C HIS A 103 2.07 -7.43 -2.96
N TYR A 104 1.53 -7.83 -4.11
CA TYR A 104 1.45 -6.97 -5.30
C TYR A 104 0.59 -5.72 -5.07
N LEU A 105 -0.45 -5.83 -4.25
CA LEU A 105 -1.36 -4.72 -3.94
C LEU A 105 -0.64 -3.57 -3.25
N TYR A 106 0.44 -3.87 -2.53
CA TYR A 106 1.24 -2.87 -1.82
C TYR A 106 2.48 -2.44 -2.60
N CYS A 107 2.70 -2.93 -3.82
CA CYS A 107 3.76 -2.46 -4.71
C CYS A 107 3.40 -1.15 -5.41
N ASP A 108 2.12 -0.75 -5.41
CA ASP A 108 1.67 0.49 -6.03
C ASP A 108 2.22 1.71 -5.28
N SER A 109 2.80 2.67 -6.00
CA SER A 109 3.13 3.98 -5.44
C SER A 109 1.88 4.85 -5.45
N ILE A 110 1.34 5.13 -4.27
CA ILE A 110 0.11 5.91 -4.12
C ILE A 110 0.45 7.40 -3.97
N PRO A 111 -0.10 8.30 -4.80
CA PRO A 111 0.24 9.74 -4.78
C PRO A 111 0.07 10.42 -3.42
N TRP A 112 -0.93 10.01 -2.63
CA TRP A 112 -1.19 10.57 -1.31
C TRP A 112 -0.40 9.90 -0.17
N CYS A 113 0.26 8.76 -0.42
CA CYS A 113 1.25 8.17 0.50
C CYS A 113 2.62 8.82 0.37
N VAL A 114 2.91 9.48 -0.76
CA VAL A 114 4.23 10.05 -1.03
C VAL A 114 4.22 11.57 -0.90
N ARG A 115 5.34 12.12 -0.43
CA ARG A 115 5.60 13.57 -0.42
C ARG A 115 6.01 14.05 -1.81
N PRO A 116 5.36 15.08 -2.39
CA PRO A 116 5.74 15.64 -3.68
C PRO A 116 7.19 16.12 -3.71
N GLY A 117 7.97 15.63 -4.68
CA GLY A 117 9.38 15.99 -4.84
C GLY A 117 10.37 15.09 -4.09
N CYS A 118 9.91 14.00 -3.47
CA CYS A 118 10.77 12.95 -2.96
C CYS A 118 10.80 11.76 -3.94
N ASP A 119 11.99 11.22 -4.19
CA ASP A 119 12.22 10.19 -5.21
C ASP A 119 12.25 8.75 -4.65
N GLU A 120 12.20 8.59 -3.33
CA GLU A 120 12.26 7.29 -2.62
C GLU A 120 10.87 6.61 -2.60
N LEU A 121 10.30 6.42 -3.80
CA LEU A 121 8.93 5.92 -3.99
C LEU A 121 8.78 4.42 -3.75
N TYR A 122 9.86 3.65 -3.87
CA TYR A 122 9.83 2.20 -3.77
C TYR A 122 10.94 1.66 -2.89
N GLU A 123 10.60 0.64 -2.11
CA GLU A 123 11.53 -0.21 -1.39
C GLU A 123 12.17 -1.24 -2.34
N SER A 124 13.32 -1.80 -1.97
CA SER A 124 14.17 -2.69 -2.76
C SER A 124 13.49 -3.99 -3.18
N ALA A 125 12.52 -4.47 -2.41
CA ALA A 125 11.68 -5.61 -2.75
C ALA A 125 10.45 -5.24 -3.60
N GLY A 126 10.32 -3.98 -4.03
CA GLY A 126 9.28 -3.47 -4.94
C GLY A 126 8.07 -2.82 -4.26
N TRP A 127 8.05 -2.73 -2.92
CA TRP A 127 6.92 -2.17 -2.19
C TRP A 127 6.81 -0.65 -2.36
N GLY A 128 5.60 -0.14 -2.51
CA GLY A 128 5.33 1.30 -2.53
C GLY A 128 5.60 1.93 -1.17
N SER A 129 6.28 3.06 -1.15
CA SER A 129 6.69 3.79 0.05
C SER A 129 5.57 4.69 0.61
N THR A 130 5.60 4.94 1.92
CA THR A 130 4.91 6.09 2.54
C THR A 130 5.90 7.06 3.15
N HIS A 131 5.68 8.35 2.92
CA HIS A 131 6.43 9.45 3.52
C HIS A 131 5.71 10.07 4.73
N TYR A 132 4.69 9.37 5.26
CA TYR A 132 3.92 9.76 6.43
C TYR A 132 3.86 8.61 7.44
N ALA A 133 3.93 8.94 8.73
CA ALA A 133 3.77 7.98 9.83
C ALA A 133 2.68 8.43 10.79
N CYS A 134 2.00 7.47 11.40
CA CYS A 134 0.91 7.73 12.33
C CYS A 134 1.42 7.90 13.78
N ASN A 135 0.60 8.52 14.63
CA ASN A 135 0.93 8.72 16.03
C ASN A 135 0.71 7.43 16.85
N PRO A 136 1.75 6.89 17.49
CA PRO A 136 1.67 5.67 18.28
C PRO A 136 0.74 5.76 19.49
N ASN A 137 0.44 6.95 19.99
CA ASN A 137 -0.47 7.13 21.11
C ASN A 137 -1.93 7.27 20.64
N VAL A 138 -2.17 7.48 19.34
CA VAL A 138 -3.53 7.59 18.79
C VAL A 138 -3.97 6.28 18.14
N PHE A 139 -3.07 5.67 17.36
CA PHE A 139 -3.30 4.40 16.68
C PHE A 139 -2.57 3.30 17.45
N LEU A 140 -3.32 2.30 17.91
CA LEU A 140 -2.81 1.25 18.80
C LEU A 140 -2.76 -0.10 18.11
N ILE A 141 -1.93 -1.00 18.61
CA ILE A 141 -1.84 -2.37 18.09
C ILE A 141 -3.06 -3.18 18.54
N ASN A 142 -3.73 -3.78 17.56
CA ASN A 142 -4.89 -4.67 17.72
C ASN A 142 -6.02 -4.08 18.60
N GLN A 143 -6.07 -2.76 18.69
CA GLN A 143 -7.01 -2.02 19.54
C GLN A 143 -7.56 -0.83 18.76
N GLU A 144 -8.88 -0.85 18.58
CA GLU A 144 -9.63 0.27 18.02
C GLU A 144 -10.19 1.09 19.18
N VAL A 145 -9.86 2.38 19.23
CA VAL A 145 -10.25 3.29 20.31
C VAL A 145 -11.25 4.30 19.83
N SER A 146 -12.25 4.66 20.66
CA SER A 146 -13.18 5.73 20.29
C SER A 146 -12.44 7.07 20.24
N LEU A 147 -12.82 7.92 19.27
CA LEU A 147 -12.28 9.27 19.16
C LEU A 147 -12.51 10.09 20.44
N SER A 148 -13.64 9.87 21.11
CA SER A 148 -13.97 10.49 22.40
C SER A 148 -12.96 10.15 23.51
N LYS A 149 -12.41 8.93 23.51
CA LYS A 149 -11.42 8.51 24.51
C LYS A 149 -10.08 9.18 24.27
N VAL A 150 -9.68 9.29 23.00
CA VAL A 150 -8.43 9.96 22.60
C VAL A 150 -8.53 11.49 22.77
N SER A 151 -9.70 12.08 22.51
CA SER A 151 -9.88 13.54 22.57
C SER A 151 -9.98 14.10 23.99
N GLN A 152 -10.33 13.27 25.00
CA GLN A 152 -10.30 13.64 26.42
C GLN A 152 -8.92 14.13 26.88
N GLY A 153 -7.85 13.77 26.17
CA GLY A 153 -6.48 14.24 26.40
C GLY A 153 -6.13 15.63 25.86
N GLY A 154 -7.07 16.39 25.27
CA GLY A 154 -6.84 17.78 24.87
C GLY A 154 -6.79 18.09 23.37
N GLY A 155 -7.23 17.18 22.49
CA GLY A 155 -7.55 17.46 21.08
C GLY A 155 -6.42 17.95 20.16
N GLN A 156 -5.18 18.04 20.65
CA GLN A 156 -4.02 18.50 19.87
C GLN A 156 -3.12 17.37 19.38
N SER A 157 -3.39 16.12 19.75
CA SER A 157 -2.60 14.98 19.28
C SER A 157 -2.57 14.94 17.75
N PHE A 158 -1.40 14.67 17.17
CA PHE A 158 -1.33 14.47 15.73
C PHE A 158 -1.87 13.09 15.33
N LEU A 159 -2.45 12.99 14.13
CA LEU A 159 -2.82 11.75 13.46
C LEU A 159 -1.64 11.23 12.65
N PHE A 160 -1.19 12.02 11.68
CA PHE A 160 -0.10 11.70 10.76
C PHE A 160 0.87 12.88 10.66
N GLY A 161 2.15 12.59 10.45
CA GLY A 161 3.18 13.59 10.20
C GLY A 161 4.13 13.16 9.09
N GLU A 162 4.77 14.14 8.45
CA GLU A 162 5.77 13.92 7.40
C GLU A 162 7.08 13.34 7.96
N LEU A 163 7.63 12.35 7.26
CA LEU A 163 8.87 11.69 7.65
C LEU A 163 10.10 12.34 7.02
N ALA A 164 11.19 12.45 7.79
CA ALA A 164 12.48 12.91 7.29
C ALA A 164 13.21 11.88 6.41
N GLY A 165 12.92 10.59 6.63
CA GLY A 165 13.55 9.46 5.96
C GLY A 165 13.15 8.15 6.61
N ASN A 166 13.97 7.11 6.41
CA ASN A 166 13.72 5.74 6.88
C ASN A 166 12.26 5.36 6.60
N TYR A 167 11.85 5.59 5.36
CA TYR A 167 10.47 5.35 4.94
C TYR A 167 10.13 3.88 5.11
N ARG A 168 8.84 3.58 5.05
CA ARG A 168 8.32 2.22 5.20
C ARG A 168 7.37 1.96 4.04
N PRO A 169 7.15 0.69 3.65
CA PRO A 169 6.05 0.36 2.75
C PRO A 169 4.74 0.92 3.29
N TRP A 170 3.89 1.52 2.45
CA TRP A 170 2.62 2.07 2.93
C TRP A 170 1.65 0.99 3.43
N GLY A 171 1.86 -0.26 3.02
CA GLY A 171 1.14 -1.43 3.53
C GLY A 171 1.66 -1.99 4.85
N TYR A 172 2.83 -1.52 5.30
CA TYR A 172 3.51 -2.08 6.45
C TYR A 172 2.65 -1.93 7.71
N PRO A 173 2.49 -2.97 8.55
CA PRO A 173 1.58 -2.85 9.68
C PRO A 173 2.08 -1.94 10.81
N TRP A 174 3.38 -1.83 11.01
CA TRP A 174 3.97 -0.95 12.03
C TRP A 174 4.36 0.41 11.43
N LEU A 175 3.37 1.24 11.13
CA LEU A 175 3.59 2.58 10.57
C LEU A 175 3.72 3.68 11.62
N ALA A 176 3.52 3.39 12.91
CA ALA A 176 3.68 4.42 13.91
C ALA A 176 5.16 4.78 14.09
N ARG A 177 5.39 6.06 14.36
CA ARG A 177 6.69 6.60 14.72
C ARG A 177 6.52 7.56 15.88
N GLU A 178 7.36 7.41 16.89
CA GLU A 178 7.27 8.27 18.06
C GLU A 178 7.86 9.65 17.74
N LEU A 179 7.11 10.70 18.09
CA LEU A 179 7.59 12.07 18.01
C LEU A 179 8.43 12.38 19.27
N ARG A 180 9.60 11.75 19.38
CA ARG A 180 10.54 11.91 20.51
C ARG A 180 11.66 12.92 20.23
N TRP A 181 11.98 13.12 18.96
CA TRP A 181 13.14 13.89 18.52
C TRP A 181 12.72 15.22 17.87
N PRO A 182 13.59 16.24 17.89
CA PRO A 182 13.38 17.47 17.12
C PRO A 182 13.13 17.17 15.64
N ILE A 183 12.36 18.05 14.98
CA ILE A 183 12.06 17.91 13.55
C ILE A 183 13.36 18.01 12.74
N ASN A 184 13.55 17.08 11.80
CA ASN A 184 14.77 16.92 11.01
C ASN A 184 16.04 16.60 11.82
N SER A 185 15.96 15.96 12.98
CA SER A 185 17.16 15.55 13.75
C SER A 185 17.95 14.46 13.04
N ASP A 186 17.26 13.49 12.43
CA ASP A 186 17.82 12.37 11.68
C ASP A 186 16.78 11.76 10.73
N LYS A 187 17.14 10.71 9.98
CA LYS A 187 16.21 10.00 9.09
C LYS A 187 15.07 9.27 9.82
N SER A 188 15.24 8.87 11.07
CA SER A 188 14.21 8.25 11.91
C SER A 188 13.27 9.28 12.56
N SER A 189 13.51 10.59 12.40
CA SER A 189 12.64 11.65 12.90
C SER A 189 11.48 11.98 11.93
N TYR A 190 10.58 12.84 12.38
CA TYR A 190 9.65 13.57 11.50
C TYR A 190 10.38 14.75 10.86
N GLY A 191 10.00 15.14 9.64
CA GLY A 191 10.75 16.11 8.86
C GLY A 191 10.45 16.06 7.37
N GLY A 192 11.44 16.47 6.58
CA GLY A 192 11.44 16.29 5.14
C GLY A 192 11.51 17.57 4.33
N TRP A 193 11.23 18.73 4.95
CA TRP A 193 11.55 20.04 4.39
C TRP A 193 12.71 20.64 5.15
N THR A 194 13.47 21.53 4.50
CA THR A 194 14.71 22.12 5.06
C THR A 194 14.57 22.68 6.48
N ASN A 195 13.40 23.21 6.82
CA ASN A 195 13.17 23.91 8.08
C ASN A 195 11.94 23.41 8.87
N GLY A 196 11.40 22.24 8.54
CA GLY A 196 10.29 21.68 9.29
C GLY A 196 9.53 20.54 8.63
N ALA A 197 8.34 20.30 9.16
CA ALA A 197 7.37 19.29 8.70
C ALA A 197 5.95 19.74 8.97
N TYR A 198 5.01 19.19 8.19
CA TYR A 198 3.59 19.27 8.42
C TYR A 198 3.10 18.05 9.22
N PHE A 199 2.15 18.32 10.10
CA PHE A 199 1.42 17.34 10.88
C PHE A 199 -0.07 17.58 10.73
N CYS A 200 -0.86 16.53 10.57
CA CYS A 200 -2.30 16.63 10.69
C CYS A 200 -2.70 16.30 12.12
N LEU A 201 -3.51 17.17 12.73
CA LEU A 201 -4.02 17.00 14.08
C LEU A 201 -5.32 16.19 14.10
N LEU A 202 -5.69 15.68 15.27
CA LEU A 202 -6.93 14.92 15.50
C LEU A 202 -8.20 15.65 15.02
N ASN A 203 -8.18 16.98 15.05
CA ASN A 203 -9.28 17.84 14.56
C ASN A 203 -9.24 18.10 13.03
N GLY A 204 -8.35 17.44 12.29
CA GLY A 204 -8.19 17.58 10.84
C GLY A 204 -7.36 18.81 10.40
N LYS A 205 -6.92 19.67 11.32
CA LYS A 205 -6.07 20.81 11.00
C LYS A 205 -4.67 20.31 10.63
N VAL A 206 -4.14 20.79 9.50
CA VAL A 206 -2.72 20.60 9.16
C VAL A 206 -1.91 21.78 9.69
N GLN A 207 -0.88 21.49 10.47
CA GLN A 207 -0.04 22.46 11.15
C GLN A 207 1.42 22.28 10.76
N TRP A 208 2.13 23.40 10.57
CA TRP A 208 3.56 23.43 10.37
C TRP A 208 4.31 23.41 11.71
N MET A 209 5.36 22.60 11.79
CA MET A 209 6.32 22.56 12.89
C MET A 209 7.72 22.82 12.35
N ASN A 210 8.43 23.77 12.95
CA ASN A 210 9.80 24.09 12.57
C ASN A 210 10.83 23.24 13.34
N ASN A 211 12.08 23.24 12.90
CA ASN A 211 13.18 22.49 13.55
C ASN A 211 13.47 22.95 14.99
N ALA A 212 13.07 24.18 15.35
CA ALA A 212 13.28 24.77 16.67
C ALA A 212 12.05 24.63 17.58
N CYS A 213 11.13 23.70 17.27
CA CYS A 213 9.93 23.50 18.05
C CYS A 213 10.29 23.13 19.50
N ALA A 214 9.64 23.80 20.46
CA ALA A 214 9.88 23.58 21.88
C ALA A 214 9.48 22.14 22.29
N LYS A 215 10.24 21.55 23.20
CA LYS A 215 10.04 20.16 23.64
C LYS A 215 8.64 19.94 24.20
N GLU A 216 8.11 20.93 24.91
CA GLU A 216 6.77 20.90 25.51
C GLU A 216 5.67 20.79 24.43
N VAL A 217 5.87 21.42 23.26
CA VAL A 217 4.95 21.31 22.13
C VAL A 217 5.04 19.91 21.50
N ILE A 218 6.25 19.36 21.37
CA ILE A 218 6.46 17.98 20.90
C ILE A 218 5.76 16.98 21.84
N GLU A 219 5.96 17.10 23.14
CA GLU A 219 5.33 16.24 24.16
C GLU A 219 3.80 16.37 24.13
N SER A 220 3.28 17.59 24.03
CA SER A 220 1.84 17.84 23.93
C SER A 220 1.20 17.27 22.67
N LEU A 221 1.89 17.29 21.52
CA LEU A 221 1.38 16.75 20.26
C LEU A 221 1.53 15.22 20.19
N SER A 222 2.55 14.68 20.84
CA SER A 222 2.77 13.23 20.89
C SER A 222 1.73 12.54 21.77
N GLY A 223 1.38 13.08 22.93
CA GLY A 223 0.46 12.46 23.86
C GLY A 223 -0.98 12.36 23.36
N ASN A 224 -1.75 11.41 23.91
CA ASN A 224 -3.19 11.22 23.73
C ASN A 224 -3.99 11.46 25.05
N GLY A 225 -3.29 11.84 26.14
CA GLY A 225 -3.85 11.97 27.49
C GLY A 225 -4.29 10.67 28.18
N SER A 226 -3.84 9.49 27.73
CA SER A 226 -4.11 8.20 28.39
C SER A 226 -2.94 7.23 28.20
N GLU A 227 -2.40 6.68 29.30
CA GLU A 227 -1.48 5.54 29.25
C GLU A 227 -2.22 4.34 28.67
N VAL A 228 -2.06 4.08 27.37
CA VAL A 228 -2.49 2.79 26.81
C VAL A 228 -1.27 1.90 26.75
N ALA A 229 -1.32 0.82 27.51
CA ALA A 229 -0.23 -0.15 27.61
C ALA A 229 0.14 -0.66 26.22
N ASP A 230 1.42 -0.50 25.91
CA ASP A 230 1.99 -0.73 24.61
C ASP A 230 2.54 -2.16 24.54
N ASP A 231 1.80 -3.12 23.98
CA ASP A 231 2.33 -4.45 23.62
C ASP A 231 3.07 -4.38 22.27
N ARG A 232 3.79 -3.27 22.01
CA ARG A 232 4.71 -3.09 20.86
C ARG A 232 5.90 -4.01 21.00
N THR A 233 5.70 -5.30 20.74
CA THR A 233 6.77 -6.15 20.26
C THR A 233 6.90 -5.91 18.76
N GLU A 234 7.66 -4.88 18.39
CA GLU A 234 8.18 -4.76 17.03
C GLU A 234 9.11 -5.96 16.82
N THR A 235 8.63 -6.97 16.09
CA THR A 235 9.52 -8.00 15.55
C THR A 235 10.35 -7.34 14.47
N GLU A 236 11.49 -6.76 14.88
CA GLU A 236 12.55 -6.13 14.08
C GLU A 236 12.05 -5.35 12.86
N SER A 237 12.08 -4.00 12.91
CA SER A 237 12.05 -3.17 11.70
C SER A 237 13.03 -3.74 10.67
N PRO A 238 12.59 -4.35 9.56
CA PRO A 238 13.51 -4.72 8.51
C PRO A 238 14.16 -3.44 8.01
N ASN A 239 15.48 -3.43 7.81
CA ASN A 239 16.12 -2.32 7.12
C ASN A 239 15.59 -2.28 5.69
N PHE A 240 14.61 -1.41 5.46
CA PHE A 240 14.05 -1.16 4.14
C PHE A 240 15.04 -0.30 3.34
N HIS A 241 15.43 -0.78 2.16
CA HIS A 241 16.33 -0.05 1.26
C HIS A 241 15.50 0.57 0.14
N PHE A 242 15.64 1.86 -0.15
CA PHE A 242 14.82 2.53 -1.16
C PHE A 242 15.64 2.91 -2.39
N HIS A 243 15.04 2.79 -3.58
CA HIS A 243 15.67 3.13 -4.84
C HIS A 243 14.85 4.14 -5.63
N ARG A 244 15.54 5.05 -6.35
CA ARG A 244 14.93 5.94 -7.33
C ARG A 244 14.57 5.11 -8.57
N GLN A 245 13.33 4.64 -8.68
CA GLN A 245 12.81 3.98 -9.88
C GLN A 245 11.53 4.64 -10.41
N THR A 246 11.43 4.67 -11.72
CA THR A 246 10.24 5.04 -12.49
C THR A 246 9.19 3.94 -12.35
N ARG A 247 7.98 4.36 -11.95
CA ARG A 247 6.68 3.68 -12.08
C ARG A 247 6.78 2.23 -12.60
N TYR A 248 6.54 1.24 -11.74
CA TYR A 248 6.19 -0.09 -12.24
C TYR A 248 4.90 0.08 -13.06
N GLU A 249 5.01 0.04 -14.38
CA GLU A 249 3.83 -0.05 -15.24
C GLU A 249 3.25 -1.44 -15.01
N LEU A 250 2.19 -1.52 -14.20
CA LEU A 250 1.19 -2.56 -14.40
C LEU A 250 0.71 -2.42 -15.84
N SER A 251 1.21 -3.27 -16.73
CA SER A 251 0.64 -3.46 -18.05
C SER A 251 -0.69 -4.18 -17.83
N ILE A 252 -1.74 -3.38 -17.60
CA ILE A 252 -3.11 -3.84 -17.75
C ILE A 252 -3.26 -4.16 -19.24
N ILE A 253 -3.04 -5.42 -19.63
CA ILE A 253 -3.42 -5.94 -20.95
C ILE A 253 -4.92 -6.20 -20.89
N ALA A 254 -5.71 -5.15 -20.67
CA ALA A 254 -7.13 -5.19 -20.95
C ALA A 254 -7.25 -4.92 -22.44
N GLU A 255 -7.57 -5.96 -23.21
CA GLU A 255 -8.23 -5.73 -24.49
C GLU A 255 -9.53 -5.00 -24.18
N GLU A 256 -9.53 -3.70 -24.47
CA GLU A 256 -10.58 -2.72 -24.19
C GLU A 256 -11.87 -3.13 -24.92
N THR A 257 -12.59 -4.12 -24.41
CA THR A 257 -13.87 -4.55 -24.95
C THR A 257 -14.88 -4.74 -23.82
N ALA A 258 -15.76 -3.74 -23.73
CA ALA A 258 -16.96 -3.64 -22.90
C ALA A 258 -16.77 -3.17 -21.45
N LEU A 259 -17.52 -2.10 -21.13
CA LEU A 259 -17.77 -1.61 -19.77
C LEU A 259 -18.10 -2.79 -18.83
N PRO A 260 -17.54 -2.85 -17.61
CA PRO A 260 -17.80 -3.94 -16.68
C PRO A 260 -19.29 -3.99 -16.33
N GLN A 261 -20.03 -4.95 -16.89
CA GLN A 261 -21.32 -5.33 -16.34
C GLN A 261 -21.08 -6.00 -14.97
N LYS A 262 -21.88 -5.63 -13.97
CA LYS A 262 -21.82 -6.19 -12.61
C LYS A 262 -21.90 -7.72 -12.67
N GLY A 263 -20.85 -8.42 -12.21
CA GLY A 263 -20.92 -9.84 -11.85
C GLY A 263 -20.07 -10.83 -12.65
N GLY A 264 -19.24 -10.41 -13.61
CA GLY A 264 -18.32 -11.30 -14.33
C GLY A 264 -17.12 -11.81 -13.48
N PRO A 265 -16.53 -12.97 -13.81
CA PRO A 265 -15.33 -13.49 -13.18
C PRO A 265 -14.09 -12.64 -13.49
N ARG A 266 -13.42 -12.12 -12.46
CA ARG A 266 -12.18 -11.34 -12.61
C ARG A 266 -10.96 -12.24 -12.46
N ILE A 267 -10.03 -12.15 -13.41
CA ILE A 267 -8.78 -12.93 -13.42
C ILE A 267 -7.62 -11.99 -13.15
N TYR A 268 -6.83 -12.31 -12.13
CA TYR A 268 -5.60 -11.55 -11.85
C TYR A 268 -4.39 -12.46 -11.95
N ILE A 269 -3.42 -12.04 -12.76
CA ILE A 269 -2.20 -12.77 -13.04
C ILE A 269 -1.01 -11.91 -12.61
N PHE A 270 -0.12 -12.49 -11.80
CA PHE A 270 1.07 -11.80 -11.34
C PHE A 270 2.30 -12.66 -11.62
N SER A 271 3.27 -12.11 -12.32
CA SER A 271 4.57 -12.71 -12.58
C SER A 271 5.69 -11.89 -11.91
N ARG A 272 6.87 -12.49 -11.77
CA ARG A 272 8.10 -11.73 -11.54
C ARG A 272 8.98 -11.91 -12.74
N THR A 273 9.49 -10.82 -13.30
CA THR A 273 10.51 -10.87 -14.34
C THR A 273 11.79 -11.50 -13.79
N SER A 274 12.67 -11.97 -14.68
CA SER A 274 13.95 -12.60 -14.33
C SER A 274 14.91 -11.69 -13.55
N ASP A 275 14.68 -10.38 -13.53
CA ASP A 275 15.39 -9.39 -12.71
C ASP A 275 14.74 -9.13 -11.33
N GLY A 276 13.72 -9.91 -10.96
CA GLY A 276 13.08 -9.91 -9.64
C GLY A 276 11.99 -8.85 -9.45
N LYS A 277 11.68 -8.05 -10.48
CA LYS A 277 10.63 -7.02 -10.42
C LYS A 277 9.23 -7.65 -10.53
N PRO A 278 8.24 -7.14 -9.77
CA PRO A 278 6.86 -7.57 -9.93
C PRO A 278 6.28 -7.01 -11.24
N GLU A 279 5.87 -7.88 -12.16
CA GLU A 279 5.01 -7.55 -13.28
C GLU A 279 3.62 -8.12 -13.00
N ALA A 280 2.60 -7.28 -13.09
CA ALA A 280 1.23 -7.67 -12.83
C ALA A 280 0.43 -7.45 -14.12
N VAL A 281 -0.14 -8.54 -14.64
CA VAL A 281 -1.00 -8.51 -15.81
C VAL A 281 -2.44 -8.74 -15.33
N GLU A 282 -3.23 -7.68 -15.34
CA GLU A 282 -4.64 -7.76 -14.97
C GLU A 282 -5.51 -8.08 -16.19
N PHE A 283 -6.27 -9.18 -16.11
CA PHE A 283 -7.30 -9.52 -17.09
C PHE A 283 -8.68 -9.36 -16.45
N SER A 284 -9.25 -8.16 -16.58
CA SER A 284 -10.65 -7.92 -16.21
C SER A 284 -11.56 -8.15 -17.42
N GLY A 285 -12.03 -9.39 -17.60
CA GLY A 285 -13.06 -9.74 -18.59
C GLY A 285 -14.38 -10.17 -17.93
N VAL A 286 -15.52 -9.93 -18.58
CA VAL A 286 -16.80 -10.55 -18.20
C VAL A 286 -16.93 -11.85 -18.98
N PHE A 287 -16.50 -12.97 -18.39
CA PHE A 287 -16.68 -14.29 -18.99
C PHE A 287 -18.04 -14.85 -18.57
N ALA A 288 -18.88 -15.25 -19.53
CA ALA A 288 -20.18 -15.87 -19.22
C ALA A 288 -20.01 -17.28 -18.65
N SER A 289 -18.82 -17.86 -18.85
CA SER A 289 -18.42 -19.21 -18.44
C SER A 289 -16.89 -19.32 -18.33
N ASN A 290 -16.38 -20.38 -17.69
CA ASN A 290 -14.94 -20.69 -17.66
C ASN A 290 -14.33 -20.82 -19.08
N THR A 291 -15.15 -21.09 -20.10
CA THR A 291 -14.70 -21.38 -21.48
C THR A 291 -14.45 -20.16 -22.36
N ASP A 292 -14.83 -18.95 -21.92
CA ASP A 292 -14.68 -17.73 -22.74
C ASP A 292 -13.29 -17.07 -22.61
N PHE A 293 -12.45 -17.53 -21.68
CA PHE A 293 -11.06 -17.11 -21.54
C PHE A 293 -10.14 -18.21 -22.03
N GLU A 294 -9.24 -17.90 -22.97
CA GLU A 294 -8.23 -18.84 -23.47
C GLU A 294 -7.13 -19.04 -22.42
N PHE A 295 -7.45 -19.75 -21.34
CA PHE A 295 -6.52 -20.06 -20.25
C PHE A 295 -5.30 -20.88 -20.72
N ASP A 296 -5.40 -21.57 -21.86
CA ASP A 296 -4.29 -22.26 -22.52
C ASP A 296 -3.21 -21.29 -23.03
N LYS A 297 -3.53 -20.00 -23.21
CA LYS A 297 -2.53 -18.96 -23.45
C LYS A 297 -1.70 -18.66 -22.21
N LEU A 298 -2.25 -18.83 -20.99
CA LEU A 298 -1.52 -18.47 -19.76
C LEU A 298 -0.20 -19.21 -19.62
N GLY A 299 -0.24 -20.54 -19.73
CA GLY A 299 0.97 -21.36 -19.63
C GLY A 299 1.97 -21.15 -20.77
N ARG A 300 1.51 -20.63 -21.92
CA ARG A 300 2.35 -20.38 -23.11
C ARG A 300 2.98 -19.00 -23.11
N GLU A 301 2.20 -17.97 -22.78
CA GLU A 301 2.61 -16.56 -22.84
C GLU A 301 3.24 -16.09 -21.53
N TRP A 302 2.82 -16.66 -20.39
CA TRP A 302 3.34 -16.31 -19.05
C TRP A 302 3.62 -17.58 -18.22
N PRO A 303 4.67 -18.35 -18.52
CA PRO A 303 5.02 -19.54 -17.74
C PRO A 303 5.48 -19.22 -16.30
N GLU A 304 5.93 -17.99 -16.04
CA GLU A 304 6.49 -17.53 -14.75
C GLU A 304 5.43 -16.94 -13.79
N ILE A 305 4.14 -17.26 -14.00
CA ILE A 305 3.06 -16.79 -13.11
C ILE A 305 3.28 -17.36 -11.70
N LYS A 306 3.28 -16.47 -10.71
CA LYS A 306 3.39 -16.81 -9.29
C LYS A 306 2.06 -16.76 -8.56
N VAL A 307 1.15 -15.89 -8.97
CA VAL A 307 -0.15 -15.73 -8.31
C VAL A 307 -1.24 -15.71 -9.37
N LEU A 308 -2.23 -16.59 -9.21
CA LEU A 308 -3.40 -16.69 -10.07
C LEU A 308 -4.67 -16.60 -9.23
N ARG A 309 -5.48 -15.57 -9.46
CA ARG A 309 -6.75 -15.36 -8.77
C ARG A 309 -7.92 -15.54 -9.70
N LEU A 310 -8.74 -16.54 -9.40
CA LEU A 310 -9.93 -16.97 -10.12
C LEU A 310 -11.11 -17.03 -9.14
N ALA A 311 -11.35 -15.94 -8.41
CA ALA A 311 -12.28 -15.90 -7.28
C ALA A 311 -13.73 -16.30 -7.61
N ASN A 312 -14.10 -16.29 -8.90
CA ASN A 312 -15.43 -16.66 -9.38
C ASN A 312 -15.45 -17.96 -10.22
N CYS A 313 -14.31 -18.64 -10.38
CA CYS A 313 -14.22 -19.89 -11.15
C CYS A 313 -14.18 -21.09 -10.20
N ASP A 314 -14.94 -22.13 -10.52
CA ASP A 314 -14.81 -23.42 -9.83
C ASP A 314 -13.66 -24.22 -10.44
N MET A 315 -12.93 -24.95 -9.59
CA MET A 315 -11.90 -25.89 -10.01
C MET A 315 -12.53 -27.22 -10.43
N ASP A 316 -12.46 -27.48 -11.72
CA ASP A 316 -12.85 -28.70 -12.41
C ASP A 316 -11.68 -29.27 -13.24
N GLU A 317 -11.93 -30.35 -13.98
CA GLU A 317 -10.92 -31.01 -14.81
C GLU A 317 -10.43 -30.14 -15.98
N GLU A 318 -11.22 -29.16 -16.41
CA GLU A 318 -10.85 -28.26 -17.50
C GLU A 318 -9.86 -27.22 -17.00
N LEU A 319 -10.18 -26.54 -15.89
CA LEU A 319 -9.26 -25.59 -15.26
C LEU A 319 -7.97 -26.28 -14.80
N ALA A 320 -8.05 -27.53 -14.33
CA ALA A 320 -6.87 -28.32 -13.99
C ALA A 320 -5.88 -28.43 -15.15
N LYS A 321 -6.35 -28.76 -16.37
CA LYS A 321 -5.50 -28.85 -17.56
C LYS A 321 -4.82 -27.52 -17.88
N TRP A 322 -5.52 -26.41 -17.66
CA TRP A 322 -5.00 -25.09 -17.98
C TRP A 322 -3.90 -24.62 -17.02
N ILE A 323 -4.02 -24.94 -15.73
CA ILE A 323 -3.01 -24.53 -14.74
C ILE A 323 -1.83 -25.51 -14.64
N GLU A 324 -1.96 -26.73 -15.18
CA GLU A 324 -0.91 -27.76 -15.16
C GLU A 324 0.49 -27.23 -15.59
N PRO A 325 0.64 -26.40 -16.64
CA PRO A 325 1.94 -25.87 -17.06
C PRO A 325 2.55 -24.83 -16.13
N LEU A 326 1.80 -24.30 -15.15
CA LEU A 326 2.23 -23.19 -14.29
C LEU A 326 3.09 -23.67 -13.12
N HIS A 327 4.28 -24.19 -13.43
CA HIS A 327 5.19 -24.80 -12.44
C HIS A 327 5.73 -23.80 -11.39
N HIS A 328 5.69 -22.51 -11.68
CA HIS A 328 6.10 -21.42 -10.79
C HIS A 328 4.97 -20.86 -9.93
N LEU A 329 3.75 -21.40 -10.06
CA LEU A 329 2.58 -20.92 -9.33
C LEU A 329 2.75 -21.15 -7.83
N GLU A 330 2.84 -20.05 -7.08
CA GLU A 330 2.97 -20.05 -5.63
C GLU A 330 1.61 -19.93 -4.94
N VAL A 331 0.64 -19.26 -5.57
CA VAL A 331 -0.67 -18.99 -4.98
C VAL A 331 -1.78 -19.16 -6.00
N LEU A 332 -2.81 -19.92 -5.62
CA LEU A 332 -4.02 -20.12 -6.39
C LEU A 332 -5.25 -19.75 -5.54
N GLN A 333 -6.07 -18.82 -6.01
CA GLN A 333 -7.39 -18.56 -5.43
C GLN A 333 -8.47 -18.99 -6.41
N ILE A 334 -9.42 -19.80 -5.95
CA ILE A 334 -10.56 -20.32 -6.72
C ILE A 334 -11.85 -20.11 -5.91
N ARG A 335 -13.01 -20.23 -6.55
CA ARG A 335 -14.30 -20.10 -5.85
C ARG A 335 -14.62 -21.36 -5.05
N ARG A 336 -14.73 -22.50 -5.72
CA ARG A 336 -15.01 -23.82 -5.13
C ARG A 336 -14.15 -24.86 -5.83
N LEU A 337 -14.04 -26.04 -5.23
CA LEU A 337 -13.26 -27.13 -5.78
C LEU A 337 -14.06 -28.43 -5.80
N LYS A 338 -14.07 -29.11 -6.96
CA LYS A 338 -14.53 -30.49 -7.08
C LYS A 338 -13.31 -31.40 -7.21
N LEU A 339 -12.98 -32.13 -6.14
CA LEU A 339 -11.78 -32.96 -6.09
C LEU A 339 -11.98 -34.27 -6.87
N THR A 340 -11.64 -34.27 -8.16
CA THR A 340 -11.53 -35.50 -8.98
C THR A 340 -10.10 -36.03 -8.98
N PRO A 341 -9.85 -37.29 -9.39
CA PRO A 341 -8.49 -37.84 -9.51
C PRO A 341 -7.57 -37.01 -10.43
N GLU A 342 -8.10 -36.45 -11.50
CA GLU A 342 -7.39 -35.60 -12.46
C GLU A 342 -6.99 -34.25 -11.82
N VAL A 343 -7.92 -33.62 -11.10
CA VAL A 343 -7.66 -32.38 -10.34
C VAL A 343 -6.60 -32.63 -9.28
N ALA A 344 -6.71 -33.72 -8.51
CA ALA A 344 -5.74 -34.09 -7.49
C ALA A 344 -4.34 -34.32 -8.09
N THR A 345 -4.26 -34.97 -9.26
CA THR A 345 -3.00 -35.22 -9.96
C THR A 345 -2.36 -33.91 -10.43
N THR A 346 -3.16 -32.99 -10.96
CA THR A 346 -2.70 -31.66 -11.40
C THR A 346 -2.17 -30.86 -10.23
N LEU A 347 -2.91 -30.79 -9.12
CA LEU A 347 -2.48 -30.06 -7.93
C LEU A 347 -1.13 -30.57 -7.40
N ARG A 348 -0.88 -31.89 -7.43
CA ARG A 348 0.43 -32.46 -7.04
C ARG A 348 1.58 -32.05 -7.96
N LYS A 349 1.31 -31.72 -9.22
CA LYS A 349 2.32 -31.24 -10.18
C LYS A 349 2.73 -29.79 -9.93
N LEU A 350 1.90 -29.02 -9.22
CA LEU A 350 2.19 -27.63 -8.86
C LEU A 350 3.13 -27.58 -7.65
N VAL A 351 4.38 -27.98 -7.87
CA VAL A 351 5.41 -28.13 -6.82
C VAL A 351 5.75 -26.84 -6.07
N SER A 352 5.51 -25.69 -6.70
CA SER A 352 5.76 -24.37 -6.10
C SER A 352 4.58 -23.84 -5.30
N LEU A 353 3.42 -24.52 -5.31
CA LEU A 353 2.19 -24.02 -4.71
C LEU A 353 2.30 -23.99 -3.18
N LYS A 354 2.32 -22.78 -2.63
CA LYS A 354 2.42 -22.49 -1.19
C LYS A 354 1.07 -22.21 -0.58
N THR A 355 0.13 -21.66 -1.34
CA THR A 355 -1.18 -21.26 -0.80
C THR A 355 -2.30 -21.57 -1.78
N LEU A 356 -3.35 -22.23 -1.29
CA LEU A 356 -4.59 -22.50 -2.02
C LEU A 356 -5.79 -21.94 -1.25
N LEU A 357 -6.57 -21.08 -1.90
CA LEU A 357 -7.70 -20.39 -1.28
C LEU A 357 -9.00 -20.65 -2.03
N GLY A 358 -10.10 -20.76 -1.29
CA GLY A 358 -11.44 -20.86 -1.84
C GLY A 358 -12.49 -21.21 -0.80
N GLN A 359 -13.75 -21.32 -1.23
CA GLN A 359 -14.85 -21.76 -0.37
C GLN A 359 -14.81 -23.29 -0.26
N PHE A 360 -14.07 -23.79 0.72
CA PHE A 360 -13.88 -25.20 0.97
C PHE A 360 -14.61 -25.63 2.25
N ASP A 361 -15.29 -26.77 2.19
CA ASP A 361 -15.77 -27.42 3.40
C ASP A 361 -14.63 -28.16 4.13
N GLN A 362 -14.89 -28.59 5.37
CA GLN A 362 -13.87 -29.27 6.18
C GLN A 362 -13.42 -30.61 5.58
N ALA A 363 -14.25 -31.29 4.79
CA ALA A 363 -13.88 -32.56 4.18
C ALA A 363 -12.87 -32.33 3.06
N ILE A 364 -13.17 -31.39 2.16
CA ILE A 364 -12.28 -30.97 1.08
C ILE A 364 -10.95 -30.44 1.63
N VAL A 365 -10.97 -29.65 2.70
CA VAL A 365 -9.73 -29.16 3.33
C VAL A 365 -8.83 -30.31 3.79
N ARG A 366 -9.40 -31.33 4.44
CA ARG A 366 -8.64 -32.51 4.89
C ARG A 366 -8.04 -33.28 3.71
N ASP A 367 -8.82 -33.47 2.65
CA ASP A 367 -8.35 -34.17 1.45
C ASP A 367 -7.25 -33.38 0.73
N LEU A 368 -7.40 -32.06 0.63
CA LEU A 368 -6.38 -31.16 0.07
C LEU A 368 -5.10 -31.17 0.90
N GLN A 369 -5.19 -31.16 2.23
CA GLN A 369 -4.02 -31.28 3.11
C GLN A 369 -3.27 -32.61 2.93
N ALA A 370 -3.98 -33.70 2.63
CA ALA A 370 -3.35 -34.98 2.32
C ALA A 370 -2.65 -34.98 0.95
N ILE A 371 -3.18 -34.23 -0.03
CA ILE A 371 -2.61 -34.12 -1.39
C ILE A 371 -1.44 -33.13 -1.42
N LEU A 372 -1.54 -32.04 -0.65
CA LEU A 372 -0.63 -30.90 -0.65
C LEU A 372 -0.16 -30.59 0.79
N PRO A 373 0.65 -31.44 1.41
CA PRO A 373 1.01 -31.32 2.83
C PRO A 373 1.83 -30.07 3.18
N ALA A 374 2.52 -29.48 2.19
CA ALA A 374 3.31 -28.26 2.34
C ALA A 374 2.55 -26.98 1.94
N CYS A 375 1.32 -27.11 1.42
CA CYS A 375 0.51 -25.98 0.97
C CYS A 375 -0.43 -25.53 2.09
N GLU A 376 -0.47 -24.23 2.33
CA GLU A 376 -1.44 -23.60 3.22
C GLU A 376 -2.81 -23.56 2.54
N ILE A 377 -3.77 -24.32 3.07
CA ILE A 377 -5.15 -24.38 2.57
C ILE A 377 -6.01 -23.43 3.40
N LEU A 378 -6.60 -22.43 2.75
CA LEU A 378 -7.38 -21.38 3.41
C LEU A 378 -8.81 -21.41 2.89
N ALA A 379 -9.75 -21.65 3.80
CA ALA A 379 -11.18 -21.58 3.51
C ALA A 379 -11.69 -20.14 3.72
N LEU A 380 -12.21 -19.53 2.65
CA LEU A 380 -12.74 -18.15 2.63
C LEU A 380 -14.23 -18.07 2.98
#